data_AF-A0A810Q7D2-F1
#
_entry.id   AF-A0A810Q7D2-F1
#
_cell.length_a   1.000
_cell.length_b   1.000
_cell.length_c   1.000
_cell.angle_alpha   90.00
_cell.angle_beta   90.00
_cell.angle_gamma   90.00
#
_symmetry.space_group_name_H-M   'P 1'
#
loop_
_entity.id
_entity.type
_entity.pdbx_description
1 polymer ?
#
loop_
_entity_poly.entity_id
_entity_poly.type
_entity_poly.pdbx_seq_one_letter_code
_entity_poly.pdbx_strand_id
1 'polypeptide(L)'
;MLTPQEVSTHAFTKAVMGGYNMAAVDEFLDELTDDYTALYKENATLKAKLKVLVEKVEEYRATEDSMRATLLTAQKMADSIVHEAEAKRDQMLEEARSGAQERISQYGSELEAAQERLRQGQQELAEFIRASRELCERELRFLEQLPQAEVPAAAPEAEPPVEEIEEHVMAAFSPQEVEQPAEPETPDYPEGDPFAPEDDLEATRRINLDELKFGRNYSGEK
;
A
#
# COMPACT_ATOMS: atom_id res chain seq x y z
N MET A 1 -39.81 46.60 51.72
CA MET A 1 -40.45 47.72 51.00
C MET A 1 -41.92 47.41 50.93
N LEU A 2 -42.78 48.43 50.98
CA LEU A 2 -44.21 48.25 50.79
C LEU A 2 -44.47 47.75 49.37
N THR A 3 -45.52 46.96 49.18
CA THR A 3 -46.06 46.62 47.87
C THR A 3 -47.04 47.70 47.41
N PRO A 4 -47.33 47.84 46.10
CA PRO A 4 -48.33 48.80 45.64
C PRO A 4 -49.70 48.61 46.33
N GLN A 5 -50.06 47.36 46.64
CA GLN A 5 -51.29 47.04 47.35
C GLN A 5 -51.27 47.47 48.83
N GLU A 6 -50.11 47.40 49.48
CA GLU A 6 -49.94 47.92 50.85
C GLU A 6 -49.98 49.46 50.87
N VAL A 7 -49.53 50.14 49.81
CA VAL A 7 -49.63 51.61 49.68
C VAL A 7 -51.10 52.03 49.46
N SER A 8 -51.82 51.35 48.57
CA SER A 8 -53.21 51.70 48.24
C SER A 8 -54.20 51.45 49.40
N THR A 9 -53.88 50.57 50.33
CA THR A 9 -54.75 50.21 51.46
C THR A 9 -54.34 50.91 52.76
N HIS A 10 -53.29 51.72 52.73
CA HIS A 10 -52.77 52.38 53.91
C HIS A 10 -53.64 53.57 54.33
N ALA A 11 -54.29 53.47 55.50
CA ALA A 11 -55.10 54.55 56.05
C ALA A 11 -54.33 55.34 57.13
N PHE A 12 -54.37 56.67 57.04
CA PHE A 12 -53.79 57.55 58.06
C PHE A 12 -54.80 57.89 59.16
N THR A 13 -54.32 58.07 60.39
CA THR A 13 -55.16 58.51 61.52
C THR A 13 -55.53 59.99 61.39
N LYS A 14 -56.79 60.35 61.69
CA LYS A 14 -57.28 61.72 61.58
C LYS A 14 -56.66 62.62 62.66
N ALA A 15 -56.03 63.73 62.25
CA ALA A 15 -55.45 64.70 63.17
C ALA A 15 -56.52 65.59 63.83
N VAL A 16 -56.31 65.93 65.11
CA VAL A 16 -57.29 66.68 65.93
C VAL A 16 -57.23 68.20 65.68
N MET A 17 -56.09 68.75 65.23
CA MET A 17 -55.96 70.15 64.82
C MET A 17 -54.80 70.30 63.80
N GLY A 18 -55.02 70.98 62.67
CA GLY A 18 -53.95 71.34 61.71
C GLY A 18 -53.38 70.22 60.83
N GLY A 19 -54.14 69.16 60.52
CA GLY A 19 -53.69 68.05 59.67
C GLY A 19 -53.70 68.34 58.16
N TYR A 20 -53.06 67.46 57.38
CA TYR A 20 -53.11 67.49 55.91
C TYR A 20 -54.53 67.25 55.38
N ASN A 21 -54.83 67.82 54.21
CA ASN A 21 -56.11 67.59 53.54
C ASN A 21 -56.19 66.14 53.04
N MET A 22 -57.10 65.35 53.61
CA MET A 22 -57.24 63.92 53.30
C MET A 22 -57.48 63.66 51.81
N ALA A 23 -58.29 64.49 51.12
CA ALA A 23 -58.54 64.32 49.69
C ALA A 23 -57.28 64.53 48.84
N ALA A 24 -56.41 65.47 49.21
CA ALA A 24 -55.15 65.71 48.51
C ALA A 24 -54.11 64.62 48.81
N VAL A 25 -54.16 64.00 50.00
CA VAL A 25 -53.32 62.85 50.34
C VAL A 25 -53.77 61.62 49.57
N ASP A 26 -55.09 61.38 49.45
CA ASP A 26 -55.63 60.25 48.70
C ASP A 26 -55.29 60.36 47.20
N GLU A 27 -55.46 61.53 46.58
CA GLU A 27 -55.06 61.78 45.18
C GLU A 27 -53.56 61.52 44.94
N PHE A 28 -52.70 61.94 45.87
CA PHE A 28 -51.27 61.64 45.81
C PHE A 28 -50.96 60.15 45.99
N LEU A 29 -51.67 59.45 46.89
CA LEU A 29 -51.50 58.02 47.09
C LEU A 29 -51.96 57.20 45.88
N ASP A 30 -53.00 57.64 45.17
CA ASP A 30 -53.45 57.01 43.92
C ASP A 30 -52.37 57.12 42.84
N GLU A 31 -51.86 58.33 42.58
CA GLU A 31 -50.75 58.55 41.62
C GLU A 31 -49.49 57.76 42.02
N LEU A 32 -49.12 57.79 43.32
CA LEU A 32 -48.01 57.02 43.85
C LEU A 32 -48.20 55.50 43.67
N THR A 33 -49.43 55.01 43.87
CA THR A 33 -49.75 53.59 43.71
C THR A 33 -49.61 53.17 42.25
N ASP A 34 -50.06 54.00 41.31
CA ASP A 34 -49.95 53.75 39.87
C ASP A 34 -48.49 53.73 39.41
N ASP A 35 -47.71 54.75 39.78
CA ASP A 35 -46.27 54.84 39.46
C ASP A 35 -45.49 53.67 40.05
N TYR A 36 -45.77 53.34 41.31
CA TYR A 36 -45.08 52.24 41.99
C TYR A 36 -45.48 50.88 41.41
N THR A 37 -46.72 50.72 40.96
CA THR A 37 -47.17 49.52 40.21
C THR A 37 -46.46 49.42 38.86
N ALA A 38 -46.33 50.53 38.13
CA ALA A 38 -45.61 50.58 36.85
C ALA A 38 -44.14 50.20 37.04
N LEU A 39 -43.48 50.79 38.04
CA LEU A 39 -42.10 50.46 38.41
C LEU A 39 -41.94 48.97 38.75
N TYR A 40 -42.89 48.38 39.48
CA TYR A 40 -42.84 46.95 39.83
C TYR A 40 -42.95 46.04 38.60
N LYS A 41 -43.85 46.37 37.66
CA LYS A 41 -44.02 45.64 36.39
C LYS A 41 -42.79 45.78 35.49
N GLU A 42 -42.21 46.97 35.43
CA GLU A 42 -40.97 47.20 34.68
C GLU A 42 -39.80 46.44 35.31
N ASN A 43 -39.66 46.46 36.64
CA ASN A 43 -38.63 45.72 37.34
C ASN A 43 -38.72 44.21 37.10
N ALA A 44 -39.94 43.65 37.13
CA ALA A 44 -40.18 42.25 36.80
C ALA A 44 -39.77 41.93 35.35
N THR A 45 -40.13 42.81 34.41
CA THR A 45 -39.78 42.68 33.00
C THR A 45 -38.27 42.75 32.76
N LEU A 46 -37.59 43.70 33.41
CA LEU A 46 -36.13 43.86 33.34
C LEU A 46 -35.41 42.65 33.94
N LYS A 47 -35.87 42.13 35.09
CA LYS A 47 -35.35 40.89 35.68
C LYS A 47 -35.50 39.69 34.74
N ALA A 48 -36.66 39.56 34.08
CA ALA A 48 -36.88 38.51 33.09
C ALA A 48 -35.93 38.65 31.89
N LYS A 49 -35.76 39.86 31.35
CA LYS A 49 -34.81 40.13 30.26
C LYS A 49 -33.37 39.83 30.69
N LEU A 50 -32.97 40.23 31.90
CA LEU A 50 -31.63 39.96 32.42
C LEU A 50 -31.38 38.46 32.53
N LYS A 51 -32.35 37.69 33.02
CA LYS A 51 -32.25 36.23 33.09
C LYS A 51 -32.00 35.61 31.71
N VAL A 52 -32.79 36.00 30.71
CA VAL A 52 -32.62 35.52 29.32
C VAL A 52 -31.25 35.91 28.76
N LEU A 53 -30.78 37.13 29.03
CA LEU A 53 -29.46 37.57 28.58
C LEU A 53 -28.33 36.75 29.22
N VAL A 54 -28.42 36.48 30.52
CA VAL A 54 -27.45 35.65 31.24
C VAL A 54 -27.43 34.24 30.67
N GLU A 55 -28.60 33.62 30.45
CA GLU A 55 -28.70 32.30 29.83
C GLU A 55 -28.04 32.25 28.45
N LYS A 56 -28.28 33.26 27.60
CA LYS A 56 -27.63 33.37 26.28
C LYS A 56 -26.12 33.54 26.36
N VAL A 57 -25.62 34.32 27.32
CA VAL A 57 -24.17 34.51 27.51
C VAL A 57 -23.52 33.18 27.88
N GLU A 58 -24.13 32.41 28.78
CA GLU A 58 -23.62 31.09 29.16
C GLU A 58 -23.70 30.08 28.01
N GLU A 59 -24.76 30.12 27.20
CA GLU A 59 -24.85 29.31 25.97
C GLU A 59 -23.74 29.64 24.96
N TYR A 60 -23.46 30.93 24.74
CA TYR A 60 -22.38 31.36 23.86
C TYR A 60 -21.00 30.94 24.38
N ARG A 61 -20.77 31.05 25.69
CA ARG A 61 -19.53 30.55 26.32
C ARG A 61 -19.35 29.05 26.11
N ALA A 62 -20.39 28.25 26.38
CA ALA A 62 -20.34 26.81 26.18
C ALA A 62 -20.07 26.44 24.71
N THR A 63 -20.68 27.18 23.78
CA THR A 63 -20.45 27.00 22.33
C THR A 63 -19.03 27.36 21.94
N GLU A 64 -18.51 28.48 22.43
CA GLU A 64 -17.14 28.93 22.17
C GLU A 64 -16.11 27.92 22.70
N ASP A 65 -16.33 27.36 23.88
CA ASP A 65 -15.47 26.33 24.46
C ASP A 65 -15.49 25.03 23.64
N SER A 66 -16.68 24.61 23.17
CA SER A 66 -16.82 23.46 22.26
C SER A 66 -16.10 23.69 20.93
N MET A 67 -16.22 24.90 20.36
CA MET A 67 -15.50 25.27 19.14
C MET A 67 -13.99 25.27 19.36
N ARG A 68 -13.50 25.83 20.47
CA ARG A 68 -12.07 25.80 20.82
C ARG A 68 -11.55 24.37 20.97
N ALA A 69 -12.29 23.51 21.66
CA ALA A 69 -11.93 22.10 21.83
C ALA A 69 -11.87 21.37 20.47
N THR A 70 -12.84 21.64 19.60
CA THR A 70 -12.88 21.09 18.23
C THR A 70 -11.68 21.55 17.41
N LEU A 71 -11.35 22.85 17.45
CA LEU A 71 -10.19 23.41 16.74
C LEU A 71 -8.87 22.83 17.23
N LEU A 72 -8.69 22.69 18.55
CA LEU A 72 -7.51 22.05 19.14
C LEU A 72 -7.39 20.58 18.72
N THR A 73 -8.51 19.86 18.66
CA THR A 73 -8.52 18.47 18.21
C THR A 73 -8.16 18.37 16.73
N ALA A 74 -8.73 19.24 15.89
CA ALA A 74 -8.41 19.31 14.47
C ALA A 74 -6.93 19.65 14.23
N GLN A 75 -6.37 20.58 15.00
CA GLN A 75 -4.95 20.93 14.94
C GLN A 75 -4.07 19.72 15.29
N LYS A 76 -4.34 19.05 16.42
CA LYS A 76 -3.61 17.83 16.82
C LYS A 76 -3.71 16.74 15.77
N MET A 77 -4.88 16.58 15.14
CA MET A 77 -5.08 15.60 14.07
C MET A 77 -4.26 15.97 12.83
N ALA A 78 -4.25 17.24 12.43
CA ALA A 78 -3.44 17.71 11.32
C ALA A 78 -1.93 17.48 11.58
N ASP A 79 -1.44 17.83 12.77
CA ASP A 79 -0.06 17.62 13.16
C ASP A 79 0.29 16.11 13.16
N SER A 80 -0.61 15.27 13.66
CA SER A 80 -0.45 13.81 13.64
C SER A 80 -0.40 13.25 12.23
N ILE A 81 -1.23 13.74 11.30
CA ILE A 81 -1.23 13.30 9.90
C ILE A 81 0.10 13.68 9.23
N VAL A 82 0.58 14.91 9.45
CA VAL A 82 1.86 15.36 8.91
C VAL A 82 2.99 14.50 9.45
N HIS A 83 3.05 14.29 10.76
CA HIS A 83 4.09 13.46 11.38
C HIS A 83 4.05 12.01 10.86
N GLU A 84 2.86 11.40 10.76
CA GLU A 84 2.72 10.03 10.23
C GLU A 84 3.16 9.95 8.76
N ALA A 85 2.80 10.93 7.94
CA ALA A 85 3.23 11.00 6.55
C ALA A 85 4.75 11.15 6.41
N GLU A 86 5.37 11.99 7.24
CA GLU A 86 6.83 12.15 7.28
C GLU A 86 7.52 10.86 7.73
N ALA A 87 7.02 10.21 8.78
CA ALA A 87 7.57 8.94 9.26
C ALA A 87 7.47 7.83 8.19
N LYS A 88 6.33 7.72 7.51
CA LYS A 88 6.15 6.77 6.40
C LYS A 88 7.06 7.08 5.22
N ARG A 89 7.22 8.35 4.87
CA ARG A 89 8.16 8.79 3.82
C ARG A 89 9.58 8.36 4.16
N ASP A 90 10.02 8.62 5.39
CA ASP A 90 11.38 8.32 5.82
C ASP A 90 11.63 6.81 5.86
N GLN A 91 10.65 6.04 6.33
CA GLN A 91 10.68 4.58 6.25
C GLN A 91 10.80 4.08 4.81
N MET A 92 9.95 4.56 3.89
CA MET A 92 10.00 4.16 2.47
C MET A 92 11.34 4.52 1.83
N LEU A 93 11.90 5.69 2.15
CA LEU A 93 13.20 6.10 1.64
C LEU A 93 14.32 5.20 2.15
N GLU A 94 14.28 4.81 3.42
CA GLU A 94 15.27 3.91 4.00
C GLU A 94 15.17 2.50 3.42
N GLU A 95 13.96 1.95 3.29
CA GLU A 95 13.71 0.66 2.64
C GLU A 95 14.18 0.67 1.18
N ALA A 96 13.87 1.73 0.43
CA ALA A 96 14.31 1.87 -0.95
C ALA A 96 15.84 1.97 -1.06
N ARG A 97 16.49 2.69 -0.13
CA ARG A 97 17.96 2.80 -0.07
C ARG A 97 18.61 1.46 0.27
N SER A 98 18.12 0.76 1.29
CA SER A 98 18.61 -0.58 1.66
C SER A 98 18.45 -1.55 0.52
N GLY A 99 17.26 -1.63 -0.08
CA GLY A 99 16.99 -2.52 -1.21
C GLY A 99 17.84 -2.20 -2.44
N ALA A 100 18.10 -0.91 -2.73
CA ALA A 100 19.01 -0.52 -3.80
C ALA A 100 20.46 -0.94 -3.49
N GLN A 101 20.92 -0.74 -2.26
CA GLN A 101 22.27 -1.13 -1.83
C GLN A 101 22.48 -2.64 -1.87
N GLU A 102 21.49 -3.42 -1.44
CA GLU A 102 21.49 -4.87 -1.52
C GLU A 102 21.59 -5.34 -2.97
N ARG A 103 20.77 -4.79 -3.88
CA ARG A 103 20.83 -5.12 -5.31
C ARG A 103 22.17 -4.76 -5.94
N ILE A 104 22.73 -3.59 -5.62
CA ILE A 104 24.06 -3.20 -6.11
C ILE A 104 25.11 -4.22 -5.65
N SER A 105 25.02 -4.65 -4.39
CA SER A 105 25.95 -5.64 -3.83
C SER A 105 25.80 -7.01 -4.49
N GLN A 106 24.56 -7.45 -4.74
CA GLN A 106 24.25 -8.69 -5.49
C GLN A 106 24.82 -8.63 -6.91
N TYR A 107 24.54 -7.57 -7.66
CA TYR A 107 25.09 -7.41 -9.01
C TYR A 107 26.61 -7.31 -9.02
N GLY A 108 27.23 -6.69 -8.00
CA GLY A 108 28.69 -6.69 -7.84
C GLY A 108 29.24 -8.10 -7.70
N SER A 109 28.65 -8.92 -6.82
CA SER A 109 29.08 -10.31 -6.63
C SER A 109 28.84 -11.18 -7.87
N GLU A 110 27.72 -11.00 -8.56
CA GLU A 110 27.42 -11.70 -9.81
C GLU A 110 28.40 -11.32 -10.93
N LEU A 111 28.75 -10.03 -11.02
CA LEU A 111 29.72 -9.53 -11.98
C LEU A 111 31.11 -10.13 -11.73
N GLU A 112 31.56 -10.15 -10.48
CA GLU A 112 32.84 -10.77 -10.09
C GLU A 112 32.86 -12.27 -10.43
N ALA A 113 31.78 -12.99 -10.11
CA ALA A 113 31.67 -14.42 -10.44
C ALA A 113 31.68 -14.67 -11.95
N ALA A 114 30.98 -13.84 -12.73
CA ALA A 114 30.96 -13.92 -14.18
C ALA A 114 32.34 -13.62 -14.79
N GLN A 115 33.04 -12.61 -14.26
CA GLN A 115 34.41 -12.27 -14.68
C GLN A 115 35.38 -13.40 -14.39
N GLU A 116 35.29 -14.04 -13.22
CA GLU A 116 36.16 -15.16 -12.88
C GLU A 116 35.89 -16.38 -13.77
N ARG A 117 34.62 -16.71 -14.07
CA ARG A 117 34.29 -17.76 -15.04
C ARG A 117 34.83 -17.45 -16.42
N LEU A 118 34.74 -16.20 -16.87
CA LEU A 118 35.30 -15.79 -18.16
C LEU A 118 36.83 -15.96 -18.18
N ARG A 119 37.51 -15.56 -17.11
CA ARG A 119 38.96 -15.70 -16.96
C ARG A 119 39.38 -17.17 -17.00
N GLN A 120 38.67 -18.04 -16.28
CA GLN A 120 38.91 -19.48 -16.28
C GLN A 120 38.70 -20.08 -17.67
N GLY A 121 37.58 -19.78 -18.33
CA GLY A 121 37.32 -20.26 -19.69
C GLY A 121 38.36 -19.78 -20.72
N GLN A 122 38.88 -18.57 -20.57
CA GLN A 122 39.98 -18.07 -21.41
C GLN A 122 41.29 -18.84 -21.17
N GLN A 123 41.59 -19.21 -19.92
CA GLN A 123 42.76 -20.01 -19.57
C GLN A 123 42.65 -21.43 -20.13
N GLU A 124 41.53 -22.10 -19.91
CA GLU A 124 41.24 -23.43 -20.43
C GLU A 124 41.31 -23.45 -21.97
N LEU A 125 40.77 -22.42 -22.64
CA LEU A 125 40.86 -22.30 -24.10
C LEU A 125 42.32 -22.12 -24.57
N ALA A 126 43.10 -21.29 -23.88
CA ALA A 126 44.51 -21.08 -24.21
C ALA A 126 45.33 -22.38 -24.04
N GLU A 127 45.06 -23.13 -22.97
CA GLU A 127 45.67 -24.44 -22.73
C GLU A 127 45.25 -25.47 -23.79
N PHE A 128 43.97 -25.52 -24.15
CA PHE A 128 43.47 -26.39 -25.22
C PHE A 128 44.13 -26.07 -26.58
N ILE A 129 44.24 -24.79 -26.94
CA ILE A 129 44.91 -24.38 -28.19
C ILE A 129 46.37 -24.81 -28.17
N ARG A 130 47.07 -24.63 -27.04
CA ARG A 130 48.47 -25.05 -26.89
C ARG A 130 48.61 -26.58 -27.04
N ALA A 131 47.82 -27.35 -26.30
CA ALA A 131 47.84 -28.81 -26.35
C ALA A 131 47.52 -29.34 -27.75
N SER A 132 46.53 -28.74 -28.43
CA SER A 132 46.16 -29.09 -29.81
C SER A 132 47.31 -28.82 -30.79
N ARG A 133 48.02 -27.68 -30.65
CA ARG A 133 49.19 -27.38 -31.48
C ARG A 133 50.33 -28.35 -31.24
N GLU A 134 50.65 -28.65 -29.98
CA GLU A 134 51.68 -29.62 -29.60
C GLU A 134 51.37 -31.02 -30.15
N LEU A 135 50.09 -31.44 -30.11
CA LEU A 135 49.64 -32.69 -30.72
C LEU A 135 49.83 -32.69 -32.24
N CYS A 136 49.35 -31.66 -32.94
CA CYS A 136 49.54 -31.54 -34.39
C CYS A 136 51.02 -31.54 -34.78
N GLU A 137 51.89 -30.83 -34.05
CA GLU A 137 53.33 -30.85 -34.29
C GLU A 137 53.94 -32.24 -34.09
N ARG A 138 53.47 -32.98 -33.07
CA ARG A 138 53.92 -34.36 -32.84
C ARG A 138 53.52 -35.29 -33.97
N GLU A 139 52.27 -35.23 -34.42
CA GLU A 139 51.77 -36.04 -35.54
C GLU A 139 52.48 -35.67 -36.85
N LEU A 140 52.71 -34.38 -37.11
CA LEU A 140 53.50 -33.93 -38.27
C LEU A 140 54.94 -34.48 -38.24
N ARG A 141 55.63 -34.38 -37.09
CA ARG A 141 56.98 -34.96 -36.94
C ARG A 141 56.98 -36.47 -37.14
N PHE A 142 55.95 -37.17 -36.67
CA PHE A 142 55.81 -38.61 -36.90
C PHE A 142 55.71 -38.92 -38.39
N LEU A 143 54.87 -38.19 -39.13
CA LEU A 143 54.75 -38.34 -40.59
C LEU A 143 56.06 -38.03 -41.32
N GLU A 144 56.83 -37.04 -40.89
CA GLU A 144 58.14 -36.70 -41.46
C GLU A 144 59.22 -37.77 -41.19
N GLN A 145 59.10 -38.51 -40.09
CA GLN A 145 60.04 -39.57 -39.69
C GLN A 145 59.70 -40.94 -40.29
N LEU A 146 58.49 -41.09 -40.85
CA LEU A 146 58.17 -42.30 -41.60
C LEU A 146 59.12 -42.37 -42.81
N PRO A 147 59.86 -43.48 -42.98
CA PRO A 147 60.65 -43.65 -44.18
C PRO A 147 59.69 -43.53 -45.37
N GLN A 148 60.05 -42.72 -46.38
CA GLN A 148 59.35 -42.74 -47.65
C GLN A 148 59.56 -44.13 -48.27
N ALA A 149 58.73 -45.08 -47.88
CA ALA A 149 58.59 -46.32 -48.61
C ALA A 149 57.91 -45.94 -49.91
N GLU A 150 58.60 -46.15 -51.03
CA GLU A 150 57.96 -46.20 -52.33
C GLU A 150 56.81 -47.19 -52.21
N VAL A 151 55.57 -46.70 -52.30
CA VAL A 151 54.39 -47.56 -52.37
C VAL A 151 54.57 -48.38 -53.64
N PRO A 152 54.77 -49.71 -53.55
CA PRO A 152 54.75 -50.53 -54.75
C PRO A 152 53.35 -50.37 -55.32
N ALA A 153 53.24 -50.03 -56.61
CA ALA A 153 51.97 -50.13 -57.30
C ALA A 153 51.49 -51.57 -57.13
N ALA A 154 50.44 -51.76 -56.33
CA ALA A 154 49.85 -53.07 -56.10
C ALA A 154 49.41 -53.62 -57.46
N ALA A 155 50.02 -54.73 -57.87
CA ALA A 155 49.47 -55.55 -58.94
C ALA A 155 48.06 -56.02 -58.54
N PRO A 156 47.12 -56.18 -59.48
CA PRO A 156 45.78 -56.60 -59.15
C PRO A 156 45.82 -58.05 -58.66
N GLU A 157 45.76 -58.23 -57.34
CA GLU A 157 45.45 -59.54 -56.76
C GLU A 157 43.95 -59.80 -56.93
N ALA A 158 43.65 -61.00 -57.43
CA ALA A 158 42.31 -61.46 -57.77
C ALA A 158 41.37 -61.38 -56.56
N GLU A 159 40.18 -60.84 -56.80
CA GLU A 159 39.07 -60.83 -55.84
C GLU A 159 38.72 -62.29 -55.45
N PRO A 160 38.62 -62.62 -54.15
CA PRO A 160 38.09 -63.92 -53.73
C PRO A 160 36.61 -64.05 -54.15
N PRO A 161 36.12 -65.27 -54.38
CA PRO A 161 34.76 -65.48 -54.87
C PRO A 161 33.74 -64.92 -53.88
N VAL A 162 32.76 -64.19 -54.43
CA VAL A 162 31.68 -63.47 -53.71
C VAL A 162 30.95 -64.36 -52.70
N GLU A 163 30.95 -65.68 -52.89
CA GLU A 163 30.34 -66.68 -52.00
C GLU A 163 30.95 -66.69 -50.59
N GLU A 164 32.26 -66.48 -50.44
CA GLU A 164 32.91 -66.43 -49.12
C GLU A 164 32.56 -65.14 -48.36
N ILE A 165 32.34 -64.04 -49.08
CA ILE A 165 31.90 -62.76 -48.50
C ILE A 165 30.43 -62.87 -48.06
N GLU A 166 29.60 -63.55 -48.86
CA GLU A 166 28.18 -63.75 -48.54
C GLU A 166 27.99 -64.64 -47.30
N GLU A 167 28.77 -65.70 -47.16
CA GLU A 167 28.73 -66.56 -45.96
C GLU A 167 29.22 -65.80 -44.71
N HIS A 168 30.24 -64.96 -44.83
CA HIS A 168 30.78 -64.19 -43.71
C HIS A 168 29.83 -63.04 -43.27
N VAL A 169 29.09 -62.45 -44.21
CA VAL A 169 28.06 -61.43 -43.91
C VAL A 169 26.80 -62.07 -43.33
N MET A 170 26.37 -63.23 -43.84
CA MET A 170 25.22 -63.97 -43.32
C MET A 170 25.51 -64.58 -41.93
N ALA A 171 26.74 -65.02 -41.66
CA ALA A 171 27.17 -65.47 -40.35
C ALA A 171 27.23 -64.31 -39.33
N ALA A 172 27.63 -63.11 -39.76
CA ALA A 172 27.62 -61.90 -38.93
C ALA A 172 26.21 -61.36 -38.63
N PHE A 173 25.19 -61.81 -39.37
CA PHE A 173 23.78 -61.42 -39.23
C PHE A 173 22.86 -62.54 -38.73
N SER A 174 23.39 -63.60 -38.09
CA SER A 174 22.54 -64.46 -37.25
C SER A 174 21.85 -63.59 -36.19
N PRO A 175 20.53 -63.69 -36.01
CA PRO A 175 19.81 -62.85 -35.06
C PRO A 175 20.28 -63.23 -33.65
N GLN A 176 21.24 -62.49 -33.12
CA GLN A 176 21.24 -62.23 -31.69
C GLN A 176 19.86 -61.66 -31.41
N GLU A 177 19.14 -62.38 -30.56
CA GLU A 177 17.93 -61.93 -29.88
C GLU A 177 18.15 -60.46 -29.55
N VAL A 178 17.45 -59.58 -30.29
CA VAL A 178 17.45 -58.17 -29.98
C VAL A 178 16.73 -58.09 -28.65
N GLU A 179 17.48 -58.13 -27.54
CA GLU A 179 17.01 -57.53 -26.30
C GLU A 179 16.55 -56.14 -26.71
N GLN A 180 15.23 -55.96 -26.74
CA GLN A 180 14.64 -54.64 -26.87
C GLN A 180 15.37 -53.75 -25.87
N PRO A 181 16.00 -52.64 -26.30
CA PRO A 181 16.40 -51.64 -25.34
C PRO A 181 15.12 -51.29 -24.59
N ALA A 182 15.14 -51.47 -23.27
CA ALA A 182 14.05 -51.07 -22.41
C ALA A 182 13.66 -49.64 -22.82
N GLU A 183 12.40 -49.48 -23.22
CA GLU A 183 11.80 -48.19 -23.50
C GLU A 183 12.11 -47.30 -22.28
N PRO A 184 12.72 -46.12 -22.44
CA PRO A 184 12.96 -45.24 -21.31
C PRO A 184 11.60 -44.97 -20.68
N GLU A 185 11.44 -45.27 -19.38
CA GLU A 185 10.24 -44.94 -18.62
C GLU A 185 9.92 -43.47 -18.89
N THR A 186 8.82 -43.23 -19.61
CA THR A 186 8.25 -41.90 -19.75
C THR A 186 7.98 -41.40 -18.33
N PRO A 187 8.52 -40.23 -17.93
CA PRO A 187 8.09 -39.64 -16.68
C PRO A 187 6.57 -39.54 -16.72
N ASP A 188 5.90 -40.02 -15.68
CA ASP A 188 4.46 -39.94 -15.50
C ASP A 188 4.09 -38.45 -15.42
N TYR A 189 3.82 -37.85 -16.58
CA TYR A 189 3.29 -36.50 -16.65
C TYR A 189 1.85 -36.57 -16.16
N PRO A 190 1.46 -35.74 -15.18
CA PRO A 190 0.08 -35.71 -14.74
C PRO A 190 -0.82 -35.44 -15.96
N GLU A 191 -1.79 -36.33 -16.20
CA GLU A 191 -2.82 -36.11 -17.22
C GLU A 191 -3.66 -34.88 -16.82
N GLY A 192 -3.32 -33.74 -17.42
CA GLY A 192 -3.99 -32.45 -17.24
C GLY A 192 -3.14 -31.31 -17.80
N ASP A 193 -3.78 -30.37 -18.50
CA ASP A 193 -3.07 -29.18 -19.01
C ASP A 193 -2.57 -28.33 -17.83
N PRO A 194 -1.25 -28.21 -17.61
CA PRO A 194 -0.69 -27.42 -16.50
C PRO A 194 -0.93 -25.91 -16.67
N PHE A 195 -1.48 -25.49 -17.81
CA PHE A 195 -1.91 -24.12 -18.11
C PHE A 195 -3.43 -23.98 -18.22
N ALA A 196 -4.21 -25.03 -17.89
CA ALA A 196 -5.65 -24.88 -17.77
C ALA A 196 -5.94 -23.82 -16.70
N PRO A 197 -6.69 -22.75 -17.02
CA PRO A 197 -7.13 -21.81 -16.00
C PRO A 197 -8.04 -22.58 -15.03
N GLU A 198 -7.61 -22.71 -13.77
CA GLU A 198 -8.52 -23.11 -12.69
C GLU A 198 -9.56 -22.00 -12.55
N ASP A 199 -10.67 -22.16 -13.26
CA ASP A 199 -11.78 -21.21 -13.28
C ASP A 199 -12.54 -21.30 -11.94
N ASP A 200 -12.11 -20.48 -10.98
CA ASP A 200 -13.02 -19.85 -10.03
C ASP A 200 -12.86 -18.32 -10.06
N LEU A 201 -13.05 -17.76 -11.26
CA LEU A 201 -13.01 -16.31 -11.52
C LEU A 201 -14.29 -15.57 -11.07
N GLU A 202 -15.23 -16.24 -10.39
CA GLU A 202 -16.44 -15.61 -9.83
C GLU A 202 -16.10 -14.49 -8.83
N ALA A 203 -15.02 -14.65 -8.05
CA ALA A 203 -14.59 -13.65 -7.07
C ALA A 203 -14.12 -12.33 -7.73
N THR A 204 -13.54 -12.41 -8.94
CA THR A 204 -13.02 -11.24 -9.67
C THR A 204 -14.05 -10.52 -10.55
N ARG A 205 -15.22 -11.13 -10.81
CA ARG A 205 -16.27 -10.53 -11.65
C ARG A 205 -17.27 -9.67 -10.88
N ARG A 206 -17.20 -9.61 -9.55
CA ARG A 206 -18.05 -8.73 -8.72
C ARG A 206 -17.31 -7.45 -8.29
N ILE A 207 -16.79 -6.69 -9.23
CA ILE A 207 -16.43 -5.29 -8.96
C ILE A 207 -17.68 -4.45 -9.24
N ASN A 208 -18.35 -4.02 -8.18
CA ASN A 208 -19.51 -3.14 -8.28
C ASN A 208 -19.03 -1.71 -8.56
N LEU A 209 -18.98 -1.33 -9.84
CA LEU A 209 -18.42 -0.06 -10.29
C LEU A 209 -19.21 1.18 -9.80
N ASP A 210 -20.43 0.98 -9.30
CA ASP A 210 -21.29 2.04 -8.76
C ASP A 210 -20.82 2.57 -7.39
N GLU A 211 -19.97 1.83 -6.67
CA GLU A 211 -19.43 2.25 -5.36
C GLU A 211 -18.12 3.04 -5.44
N LEU A 212 -17.51 3.14 -6.62
CA LEU A 212 -16.22 3.82 -6.80
C LEU A 212 -16.40 5.34 -6.90
N LYS A 213 -16.30 6.02 -5.75
CA LYS A 213 -16.33 7.49 -5.67
C LYS A 213 -14.95 8.08 -5.94
N PHE A 214 -14.73 8.55 -7.18
CA PHE A 214 -13.52 9.28 -7.55
C PHE A 214 -13.74 10.81 -7.54
N GLY A 215 -12.91 11.53 -6.78
CA GLY A 215 -12.67 12.97 -6.95
C GLY A 215 -13.61 13.92 -6.20
N ARG A 216 -13.15 15.17 -6.05
CA ARG A 216 -13.70 16.23 -5.19
C ARG A 216 -15.08 16.78 -5.59
N ASN A 217 -15.69 16.26 -6.67
CA ASN A 217 -16.93 16.75 -7.28
C ASN A 217 -17.97 15.64 -7.57
N TYR A 218 -18.06 14.57 -6.77
CA TYR A 218 -19.14 13.59 -6.93
C TYR A 218 -20.47 14.13 -6.37
N SER A 219 -21.34 14.64 -7.24
CA SER A 219 -22.75 14.92 -6.92
C SER A 219 -23.59 13.70 -7.28
N GLY A 220 -23.79 12.81 -6.31
CA GLY A 220 -24.69 11.68 -6.46
C GLY A 220 -26.15 12.13 -6.39
N GLU A 221 -26.76 12.41 -7.54
CA GLU A 221 -28.22 12.43 -7.67
C GLU A 221 -28.68 11.09 -8.22
N LYS A 222 -29.70 10.53 -7.55
CA LYS A 222 -30.37 9.27 -7.85
C LYS A 222 -31.31 9.39 -9.04
#